data_AF-A0A117SE85-F1
#
_entry.id   AF-A0A117SE85-F1
#
_cell.length_a   1.000
_cell.length_b   1.000
_cell.length_c   1.000
_cell.angle_alpha   90.00
_cell.angle_beta   90.00
_cell.angle_gamma   90.00
#
_symmetry.space_group_name_H-M   'P 1'
#
loop_
_entity.id
_entity.type
_entity.pdbx_description
1 polymer ?
#
loop_
_entity_poly.entity_id
_entity_poly.type
_entity_poly.pdbx_seq_one_letter_code
_entity_poly.pdbx_strand_id
1 'polypeptide(L)'
;MPSCAQFENYIEIKIKQNIMSIDLTNPLNDGINYLKEWRNRYSKSEYLSKIVLNTFYRQYAMDYIWDSQIINSFESFSNTESQILKAYQKLEFEYSKSAENFILDNRLESLIKEGMEIGGLNYNTSLPLILQAEKGNNKVVEELEFTYLYWLLANKSILMWASFGRIGYNYLESVTKVTNAIIKMNEPFTYKNSLNIFGQLIVSNFMDTKYVPLKPLYYE
;
A
#
# COMPACT_ATOMS: atom_id res chain seq x y z
N MET A 1 -28.94 38.59 8.72
CA MET A 1 -28.33 37.93 7.56
C MET A 1 -26.83 38.11 7.66
N PRO A 2 -26.02 37.06 7.81
CA PRO A 2 -24.57 37.20 7.85
C PRO A 2 -24.07 37.67 6.47
N SER A 3 -23.11 38.60 6.46
CA SER A 3 -22.58 39.20 5.22
C SER A 3 -21.74 38.19 4.43
N CYS A 4 -21.62 38.41 3.12
CA CYS A 4 -20.89 37.54 2.18
C CYS A 4 -19.45 37.21 2.65
N ALA A 5 -18.80 38.14 3.36
CA ALA A 5 -17.46 37.98 3.95
C ALA A 5 -17.39 36.97 5.13
N GLN A 6 -18.51 36.70 5.82
CA GLN A 6 -18.59 35.64 6.83
C GLN A 6 -18.73 34.26 6.19
N PHE A 7 -19.31 34.17 4.99
CA PHE A 7 -19.41 32.93 4.22
C PHE A 7 -18.08 32.52 3.60
N GLU A 8 -17.32 33.46 3.05
CA GLU A 8 -15.97 33.20 2.52
C GLU A 8 -14.98 32.78 3.63
N ASN A 9 -15.02 33.46 4.78
CA ASN A 9 -14.25 33.04 5.96
C ASN A 9 -14.68 31.65 6.47
N TYR A 10 -15.97 31.29 6.44
CA TYR A 10 -16.42 29.97 6.88
C TYR A 10 -15.97 28.84 5.91
N ILE A 11 -15.83 29.15 4.62
CA ILE A 11 -15.29 28.23 3.60
C ILE A 11 -13.76 28.11 3.74
N GLU A 12 -13.02 29.21 3.91
CA GLU A 12 -11.57 29.19 4.16
C GLU A 12 -11.21 28.52 5.51
N ILE A 13 -12.00 28.74 6.57
CA ILE A 13 -11.79 28.13 7.89
C ILE A 13 -12.06 26.62 7.84
N LYS A 14 -12.98 26.13 6.99
CA LYS A 14 -13.16 24.68 6.75
C LYS A 14 -12.02 24.07 5.93
N ILE A 15 -11.37 24.81 5.04
CA ILE A 15 -10.17 24.35 4.31
C ILE A 15 -8.96 24.23 5.26
N LYS A 16 -8.94 24.99 6.37
CA LYS A 16 -8.02 24.82 7.50
C LYS A 16 -8.42 23.72 8.50
N GLN A 17 -9.31 22.78 8.13
CA GLN A 17 -9.46 21.54 8.88
C GLN A 17 -8.19 20.69 8.72
N ASN A 18 -7.25 20.85 9.66
CA ASN A 18 -6.05 20.04 9.92
C ASN A 18 -6.02 18.77 9.04
N ILE A 19 -5.49 18.93 7.82
CA ILE A 19 -5.50 17.86 6.84
C ILE A 19 -4.44 16.87 7.30
N MET A 20 -4.87 15.68 7.71
CA MET A 20 -3.98 14.66 8.26
C MET A 20 -3.29 13.94 7.10
N SER A 21 -2.17 14.50 6.60
CA SER A 21 -1.34 13.78 5.64
C SER A 21 -0.77 12.52 6.28
N ILE A 22 -0.92 11.38 5.62
CA ILE A 22 -0.32 10.12 6.10
C ILE A 22 1.20 10.26 6.13
N ASP A 23 1.81 9.97 7.29
CA ASP A 23 3.26 9.84 7.40
C ASP A 23 3.67 8.40 7.12
N LEU A 24 4.32 8.20 5.97
CA LEU A 24 4.80 6.90 5.50
C LEU A 24 6.24 6.58 5.95
N THR A 25 6.86 7.43 6.78
CA THR A 25 8.26 7.26 7.21
C THR A 25 8.48 5.95 7.97
N ASN A 26 7.61 5.64 8.93
CA ASN A 26 7.73 4.39 9.69
C ASN A 26 7.49 3.16 8.80
N PRO A 27 6.40 3.09 7.99
CA PRO A 27 6.23 2.01 7.01
C PRO A 27 7.40 1.82 6.04
N LEU A 28 8.02 2.92 5.57
CA LEU A 28 9.20 2.86 4.70
C LEU A 28 10.39 2.24 5.43
N ASN A 29 10.66 2.68 6.66
CA ASN A 29 11.75 2.14 7.48
C ASN A 29 11.56 0.64 7.75
N ASP A 30 10.34 0.21 8.08
CA ASP A 30 10.01 -1.21 8.26
C ASP A 30 10.25 -2.01 6.98
N GLY A 31 9.79 -1.49 5.84
CA GLY A 31 10.02 -2.10 4.52
C GLY A 31 11.51 -2.26 4.19
N ILE A 32 12.31 -1.21 4.45
CA ILE A 32 13.76 -1.23 4.26
C ILE A 32 14.41 -2.26 5.18
N ASN A 33 13.95 -2.37 6.43
CA ASN A 33 14.45 -3.35 7.37
C ASN A 33 14.14 -4.79 6.91
N TYR A 34 12.93 -5.04 6.41
CA TYR A 34 12.60 -6.35 5.81
C TYR A 34 13.53 -6.69 4.64
N LEU A 35 13.79 -5.75 3.73
CA LEU A 35 14.71 -5.98 2.61
C LEU A 35 16.13 -6.32 3.10
N LYS A 36 16.65 -5.59 4.10
CA LYS A 36 17.95 -5.87 4.71
C LYS A 36 18.00 -7.23 5.38
N GLU A 37 16.97 -7.59 6.14
CA GLU A 37 16.86 -8.89 6.79
C GLU A 37 16.85 -10.03 5.75
N TRP A 38 16.09 -9.88 4.67
CA TRP A 38 16.03 -10.87 3.60
C TRP A 38 17.36 -11.01 2.87
N ARG A 39 18.07 -9.90 2.59
CA ARG A 39 19.44 -9.94 2.02
C ARG A 39 20.40 -10.73 2.91
N ASN A 40 20.28 -10.59 4.23
CA ASN A 40 21.14 -11.29 5.17
C ASN A 40 20.77 -12.77 5.36
N ARG A 41 19.49 -13.11 5.16
CA ARG A 41 18.95 -14.44 5.40
C ARG A 41 19.10 -15.38 4.20
N TYR A 42 18.88 -14.86 2.99
CA TYR A 42 18.78 -15.68 1.77
C TYR A 42 20.02 -15.54 0.89
N SER A 43 20.29 -16.55 0.07
CA SER A 43 21.28 -16.39 -1.01
C SER A 43 20.83 -15.30 -2.00
N LYS A 44 21.75 -14.76 -2.81
CA LYS A 44 21.42 -13.65 -3.73
C LYS A 44 20.31 -14.01 -4.73
N SER A 45 20.31 -15.22 -5.28
CA SER A 45 19.25 -15.68 -6.20
C SER A 45 17.92 -15.88 -5.48
N GLU A 46 17.93 -16.53 -4.31
CA GLU A 46 16.73 -16.70 -3.50
C GLU A 46 16.13 -15.35 -3.07
N TYR A 47 16.98 -14.40 -2.66
CA TYR A 47 16.57 -13.07 -2.25
C TYR A 47 15.71 -12.37 -3.32
N LEU A 48 16.16 -12.39 -4.57
CA LEU A 48 15.46 -11.75 -5.69
C LEU A 48 14.06 -12.35 -5.89
N SER A 49 13.97 -13.68 -5.85
CA SER A 49 12.69 -14.38 -5.94
C SER A 49 11.80 -14.09 -4.73
N LYS A 50 12.38 -13.97 -3.52
CA LYS A 50 11.63 -13.66 -2.28
C LYS A 50 11.07 -12.24 -2.27
N ILE A 51 11.75 -11.24 -2.83
CA ILE A 51 11.19 -9.87 -2.94
C ILE A 51 9.89 -9.91 -3.75
N VAL A 52 9.93 -10.56 -4.91
CA VAL A 52 8.76 -10.67 -5.80
C VAL A 52 7.66 -11.46 -5.10
N LEU A 53 7.96 -12.66 -4.59
CA LEU A 53 6.99 -13.50 -3.90
C LEU A 53 6.30 -12.77 -2.73
N ASN A 54 7.06 -12.06 -1.89
CA ASN A 54 6.50 -11.29 -0.79
C ASN A 54 5.63 -10.13 -1.28
N THR A 55 5.96 -9.49 -2.40
CA THR A 55 5.09 -8.49 -3.04
C THR A 55 3.74 -9.11 -3.40
N PHE A 56 3.74 -10.30 -4.04
CA PHE A 56 2.51 -11.01 -4.39
C PHE A 56 1.69 -11.44 -3.18
N TYR A 57 2.34 -11.95 -2.11
CA TYR A 57 1.64 -12.29 -0.86
C TYR A 57 0.89 -11.09 -0.30
N ARG A 58 1.52 -9.90 -0.30
CA ARG A 58 0.86 -8.67 0.16
C ARG A 58 -0.35 -8.32 -0.70
N GLN A 59 -0.20 -8.36 -2.02
CA GLN A 59 -1.31 -8.02 -2.91
C GLN A 59 -2.47 -9.00 -2.75
N TYR A 60 -2.18 -10.29 -2.63
CA TYR A 60 -3.20 -11.32 -2.49
C TYR A 60 -3.95 -11.21 -1.16
N ALA A 61 -3.23 -10.96 -0.05
CA ALA A 61 -3.87 -10.77 1.25
C ALA A 61 -4.77 -9.53 1.26
N MET A 62 -4.34 -8.43 0.62
CA MET A 62 -5.16 -7.21 0.50
C MET A 62 -6.40 -7.41 -0.37
N ASP A 63 -6.25 -8.09 -1.52
CA ASP A 63 -7.37 -8.42 -2.41
C ASP A 63 -8.40 -9.30 -1.68
N TYR A 64 -7.93 -10.29 -0.91
CA TYR A 64 -8.79 -11.17 -0.13
C TYR A 64 -9.62 -10.45 0.94
N ILE A 65 -9.03 -9.46 1.63
CA ILE A 65 -9.75 -8.69 2.65
C ILE A 65 -10.51 -7.49 2.07
N TRP A 66 -10.45 -7.27 0.76
CA TRP A 66 -10.95 -6.07 0.11
C TRP A 66 -12.42 -5.80 0.45
N ASP A 67 -13.33 -6.69 0.06
CA ASP A 67 -14.75 -6.47 0.33
C ASP A 67 -15.07 -6.66 1.82
N SER A 68 -14.53 -7.73 2.42
CA SER A 68 -14.91 -8.16 3.76
C SER A 68 -14.47 -7.21 4.86
N GLN A 69 -13.32 -6.51 4.71
CA GLN A 69 -12.77 -5.60 5.71
C GLN A 69 -12.61 -4.17 5.20
N ILE A 70 -12.09 -3.96 3.99
CA ILE A 70 -11.74 -2.63 3.47
C ILE A 70 -13.00 -1.86 3.06
N ILE A 71 -13.80 -2.39 2.13
CA ILE A 71 -15.06 -1.76 1.70
C ILE A 71 -16.05 -1.70 2.86
N ASN A 72 -16.21 -2.81 3.58
CA ASN A 72 -17.06 -2.85 4.78
C ASN A 72 -16.66 -1.86 5.87
N SER A 73 -15.45 -1.28 5.84
CA SER A 73 -15.11 -0.18 6.75
C SER A 73 -16.01 1.04 6.59
N PHE A 74 -16.57 1.28 5.40
CA PHE A 74 -17.47 2.40 5.11
C PHE A 74 -18.96 2.04 5.25
N GLU A 75 -19.25 0.75 5.45
CA GLU A 75 -20.60 0.22 5.53
C GLU A 75 -20.80 -0.44 6.90
N SER A 76 -20.62 -1.76 6.98
CA SER A 76 -20.88 -2.59 8.15
C SER A 76 -20.04 -2.24 9.39
N PHE A 77 -18.84 -1.68 9.21
CA PHE A 77 -17.94 -1.30 10.30
C PHE A 77 -17.84 0.22 10.53
N SER A 78 -18.70 1.00 9.86
CA SER A 78 -18.77 2.44 10.09
C SER A 78 -19.11 2.75 11.55
N ASN A 79 -18.41 3.71 12.15
CA ASN A 79 -18.51 4.10 13.57
C ASN A 79 -18.23 2.99 14.61
N THR A 80 -17.61 1.88 14.22
CA THR A 80 -17.22 0.82 15.18
C THR A 80 -15.99 1.19 16.01
N GLU A 81 -15.20 2.16 15.56
CA GLU A 81 -13.99 2.60 16.24
C GLU A 81 -14.06 4.10 16.57
N SER A 82 -13.48 4.48 17.70
CA SER A 82 -13.51 5.88 18.19
C SER A 82 -12.28 6.70 17.80
N GLN A 83 -11.21 6.06 17.34
CA GLN A 83 -9.93 6.70 17.05
C GLN A 83 -9.29 6.08 15.81
N ILE A 84 -8.74 6.93 14.94
CA ILE A 84 -8.12 6.52 13.68
C ILE A 84 -6.99 5.50 13.89
N LEU A 85 -6.15 5.72 14.91
CA LEU A 85 -5.03 4.84 15.20
C LEU A 85 -5.49 3.43 15.59
N LYS A 86 -6.57 3.32 16.38
CA LYS A 86 -7.15 2.01 16.76
C LYS A 86 -7.74 1.31 15.55
N ALA A 87 -8.48 2.05 14.72
CA ALA A 87 -9.03 1.53 13.48
C ALA A 87 -7.94 0.99 12.54
N TYR A 88 -6.86 1.75 12.37
CA TYR A 88 -5.71 1.35 11.56
C TYR A 88 -5.02 0.10 12.12
N GLN A 89 -4.72 0.06 13.42
CA GLN A 89 -4.12 -1.10 14.07
C GLN A 89 -4.97 -2.37 13.93
N LYS A 90 -6.30 -2.23 14.00
CA LYS A 90 -7.22 -3.36 13.82
C LYS A 90 -7.23 -3.88 12.39
N LEU A 91 -7.23 -3.00 11.39
CA LEU A 91 -7.11 -3.37 9.98
C LEU A 91 -5.76 -4.05 9.69
N GLU A 92 -4.67 -3.54 10.24
CA GLU A 92 -3.34 -4.16 10.16
C GLU A 92 -3.32 -5.58 10.74
N PHE A 93 -4.01 -5.79 11.88
CA PHE A 93 -4.15 -7.11 12.49
C PHE A 93 -4.97 -8.07 11.62
N GLU A 94 -6.10 -7.62 11.07
CA GLU A 94 -6.95 -8.43 10.17
C GLU A 94 -6.24 -8.80 8.87
N TYR A 95 -5.48 -7.86 8.30
CA TYR A 95 -4.58 -8.10 7.18
C TYR A 95 -3.53 -9.17 7.54
N SER A 96 -2.86 -9.02 8.68
CA SER A 96 -1.79 -9.94 9.11
C SER A 96 -2.33 -11.36 9.34
N LYS A 97 -3.48 -11.49 10.00
CA LYS A 97 -4.16 -12.77 10.23
C LYS A 97 -4.58 -13.43 8.91
N SER A 98 -5.03 -12.66 7.93
CA SER A 98 -5.36 -13.19 6.61
C SER A 98 -4.11 -13.67 5.87
N ALA A 99 -3.02 -12.91 5.92
CA ALA A 99 -1.75 -13.29 5.32
C ALA A 99 -1.18 -14.61 5.88
N GLU A 100 -1.31 -14.85 7.19
CA GLU A 100 -0.89 -16.10 7.83
C GLU A 100 -1.58 -17.34 7.24
N ASN A 101 -2.89 -17.25 6.96
CA ASN A 101 -3.65 -18.35 6.38
C ASN A 101 -3.16 -18.75 4.98
N PHE A 102 -2.59 -17.80 4.21
CA PHE A 102 -2.14 -18.06 2.83
C PHE A 102 -0.70 -18.54 2.74
N ILE A 103 0.13 -18.21 3.72
CA ILE A 103 1.49 -18.74 3.81
C ILE A 103 1.45 -20.25 4.09
N LEU A 104 0.43 -20.74 4.80
CA LEU A 104 0.31 -22.15 5.19
C LEU A 104 -0.24 -23.08 4.09
N ASP A 105 -0.99 -22.55 3.11
CA ASP A 105 -1.73 -23.37 2.13
C ASP A 105 -0.97 -23.61 0.80
N ASN A 106 0.25 -23.08 0.62
CA ASN A 106 1.01 -23.08 -0.67
C ASN A 106 0.25 -22.55 -1.91
N ARG A 107 -0.99 -22.08 -1.74
CA ARG A 107 -1.89 -21.63 -2.80
C ARG A 107 -1.32 -20.47 -3.60
N LEU A 108 -0.51 -19.61 -3.00
CA LEU A 108 0.09 -18.52 -3.77
C LEU A 108 1.09 -19.03 -4.82
N GLU A 109 1.87 -20.07 -4.52
CA GLU A 109 2.81 -20.62 -5.50
C GLU A 109 2.09 -21.26 -6.70
N SER A 110 0.91 -21.86 -6.49
CA SER A 110 0.09 -22.37 -7.59
C SER A 110 -0.52 -21.23 -8.41
N LEU A 111 -1.08 -20.20 -7.77
CA LEU A 111 -1.64 -19.03 -8.45
C LEU A 111 -0.59 -18.26 -9.27
N ILE A 112 0.64 -18.21 -8.76
CA ILE A 112 1.79 -17.65 -9.47
C ILE A 112 2.10 -18.46 -10.73
N LYS A 113 2.15 -19.80 -10.63
CA LYS A 113 2.41 -20.69 -11.77
C LYS A 113 1.30 -20.63 -12.83
N GLU A 114 0.07 -20.38 -12.40
CA GLU A 114 -1.09 -20.19 -13.27
C GLU A 114 -1.10 -18.81 -13.95
N GLY A 115 -0.21 -17.90 -13.55
CA GLY A 115 -0.08 -16.57 -14.16
C GLY A 115 -1.22 -15.61 -13.83
N MET A 116 -1.90 -15.82 -12.70
CA MET A 116 -2.99 -14.94 -12.25
C MET A 116 -2.50 -13.51 -11.98
N GLU A 117 -3.32 -12.54 -12.37
CA GLU A 117 -3.12 -11.13 -12.01
C GLU A 117 -3.74 -10.85 -10.65
N ILE A 118 -2.95 -10.28 -9.72
CA ILE A 118 -3.39 -9.95 -8.37
C ILE A 118 -3.02 -8.50 -8.08
N GLY A 119 -4.02 -7.65 -7.81
CA GLY A 119 -3.78 -6.22 -7.55
C GLY A 119 -3.09 -5.50 -8.72
N GLY A 120 -3.31 -5.93 -9.96
CA GLY A 120 -2.64 -5.36 -11.13
C GLY A 120 -1.25 -5.93 -11.44
N LEU A 121 -0.73 -6.86 -10.62
CA LEU A 121 0.58 -7.47 -10.81
C LEU A 121 0.47 -8.89 -11.37
N ASN A 122 1.36 -9.25 -12.28
CA ASN A 122 1.49 -10.61 -12.81
C ASN A 122 2.90 -11.15 -12.57
N TYR A 123 3.03 -12.29 -11.89
CA TYR A 123 4.35 -12.81 -11.51
C TYR A 123 5.24 -13.10 -12.71
N ASN A 124 4.64 -13.57 -13.81
CA ASN A 124 5.38 -13.88 -15.03
C ASN A 124 6.04 -12.64 -15.63
N THR A 125 5.51 -11.44 -15.37
CA THR A 125 6.15 -10.18 -15.81
C THR A 125 7.39 -9.83 -15.00
N SER A 126 7.56 -10.39 -13.79
CA SER A 126 8.73 -10.18 -12.94
C SER A 126 9.86 -11.16 -13.22
N LEU A 127 9.60 -12.31 -13.87
CA LEU A 127 10.61 -13.32 -14.20
C LEU A 127 11.80 -12.77 -15.00
N PRO A 128 11.60 -11.96 -16.07
CA PRO A 128 12.73 -11.37 -16.80
C PRO A 128 13.59 -10.43 -15.95
N LEU A 129 13.00 -9.74 -14.98
CA LEU A 129 13.73 -8.85 -14.06
C LEU A 129 14.57 -9.68 -13.08
N ILE A 130 14.01 -10.75 -12.52
CA ILE A 130 14.76 -11.68 -11.65
C ILE A 130 15.99 -12.21 -12.39
N LEU A 131 15.82 -12.73 -13.60
CA LEU A 131 16.93 -13.29 -14.40
C LEU A 131 18.02 -12.26 -14.73
N GLN A 132 17.65 -10.98 -14.93
CA GLN A 132 18.64 -9.91 -15.14
C GLN A 132 19.38 -9.56 -13.85
N ALA A 133 18.66 -9.49 -12.72
CA ALA A 133 19.27 -9.22 -11.42
C ALA A 133 20.19 -10.37 -10.98
N GLU A 134 19.86 -11.62 -11.26
CA GLU A 134 20.71 -12.79 -10.99
C GLU A 134 22.05 -12.76 -11.75
N LYS A 135 22.08 -12.11 -12.92
CA LYS A 135 23.31 -11.87 -13.69
C LYS A 135 24.18 -10.75 -13.14
N GLY A 136 23.83 -10.19 -11.97
CA GLY A 136 24.60 -9.14 -11.32
C GLY A 136 24.15 -7.71 -11.66
N ASN A 137 23.03 -7.52 -12.38
CA ASN A 137 22.56 -6.19 -12.72
C ASN A 137 21.93 -5.48 -11.51
N ASN A 138 22.74 -4.71 -10.77
CA ASN A 138 22.29 -3.99 -9.58
C ASN A 138 21.18 -2.96 -9.82
N LYS A 139 21.05 -2.40 -11.03
CA LYS A 139 19.94 -1.48 -11.34
C LYS A 139 18.59 -2.21 -11.28
N VAL A 140 18.55 -3.45 -11.77
CA VAL A 140 17.33 -4.26 -11.71
C VAL A 140 17.08 -4.78 -10.29
N VAL A 141 18.14 -5.03 -9.51
CA VAL A 141 17.98 -5.33 -8.07
C VAL A 141 17.28 -4.15 -7.35
N GLU A 142 17.76 -2.93 -7.59
CA GLU A 142 17.17 -1.72 -7.03
C GLU A 142 15.71 -1.54 -7.48
N GLU A 143 15.40 -1.77 -8.75
CA GLU A 143 14.04 -1.70 -9.29
C GLU A 143 13.08 -2.67 -8.58
N LEU A 144 13.50 -3.90 -8.32
CA LEU A 144 12.71 -4.89 -7.58
C LEU A 144 12.47 -4.45 -6.12
N GLU A 145 13.50 -3.93 -5.46
CA GLU A 145 13.42 -3.43 -4.09
C GLU A 145 12.53 -2.20 -3.97
N PHE A 146 12.68 -1.25 -4.90
CA PHE A 146 11.84 -0.07 -5.02
C PHE A 146 10.37 -0.47 -5.23
N THR A 147 10.12 -1.41 -6.14
CA THR A 147 8.78 -1.91 -6.45
C THR A 147 8.11 -2.52 -5.22
N TYR A 148 8.84 -3.31 -4.43
CA TYR A 148 8.32 -3.85 -3.17
C TYR A 148 7.91 -2.75 -2.20
N LEU A 149 8.78 -1.74 -1.99
CA LEU A 149 8.50 -0.62 -1.09
C LEU A 149 7.31 0.20 -1.59
N TYR A 150 7.25 0.49 -2.88
CA TYR A 150 6.15 1.22 -3.49
C TYR A 150 4.79 0.55 -3.19
N TRP A 151 4.68 -0.75 -3.45
CA TRP A 151 3.43 -1.48 -3.20
C TRP A 151 3.13 -1.68 -1.72
N LEU A 152 4.15 -1.85 -0.88
CA LEU A 152 3.99 -1.84 0.57
C LEU A 152 3.33 -0.54 1.03
N LEU A 153 3.86 0.60 0.61
CA LEU A 153 3.36 1.92 1.02
C LEU A 153 1.97 2.23 0.44
N ALA A 154 1.67 1.77 -0.77
CA ALA A 154 0.35 1.92 -1.38
C ALA A 154 -0.71 1.18 -0.56
N ASN A 155 -0.42 -0.06 -0.14
CA ASN A 155 -1.32 -0.82 0.73
C ASN A 155 -1.49 -0.19 2.10
N LYS A 156 -0.42 0.34 2.70
CA LYS A 156 -0.50 1.08 3.98
C LYS A 156 -1.41 2.30 3.86
N SER A 157 -1.35 2.99 2.72
CA SER A 157 -2.23 4.12 2.41
C SER A 157 -3.70 3.69 2.28
N ILE A 158 -3.97 2.53 1.66
CA ILE A 158 -5.31 1.94 1.59
C ILE A 158 -5.85 1.59 2.99
N LEU A 159 -5.04 0.97 3.84
CA LEU A 159 -5.45 0.61 5.21
C LEU A 159 -5.74 1.87 6.04
N MET A 160 -4.95 2.93 5.88
CA MET A 160 -5.24 4.23 6.49
C MET A 160 -6.54 4.82 5.98
N TRP A 161 -6.77 4.78 4.66
CA TRP A 161 -8.02 5.24 4.06
C TRP A 161 -9.24 4.49 4.60
N ALA A 162 -9.19 3.16 4.67
CA ALA A 162 -10.27 2.36 5.26
C ALA A 162 -10.47 2.64 6.76
N SER A 163 -9.41 2.99 7.49
CA SER A 163 -9.53 3.32 8.91
C SER A 163 -10.39 4.57 9.17
N PHE A 164 -10.46 5.51 8.22
CA PHE A 164 -11.39 6.65 8.29
C PHE A 164 -12.86 6.20 8.18
N GLY A 165 -13.16 5.17 7.38
CA GLY A 165 -14.48 4.57 7.31
C GLY A 165 -14.94 4.05 8.67
N ARG A 166 -14.05 3.33 9.38
CA ARG A 166 -14.38 2.74 10.69
C ARG A 166 -14.69 3.77 11.78
N ILE A 167 -14.21 5.00 11.63
CA ILE A 167 -14.54 6.11 12.54
C ILE A 167 -15.68 7.01 12.02
N GLY A 168 -16.36 6.58 10.95
CA GLY A 168 -17.61 7.19 10.47
C GLY A 168 -17.48 8.16 9.30
N TYR A 169 -16.29 8.37 8.72
CA TYR A 169 -16.18 9.16 7.50
C TYR A 169 -16.72 8.39 6.31
N ASN A 170 -17.32 9.10 5.37
CA ASN A 170 -17.70 8.46 4.12
C ASN A 170 -16.48 8.21 3.24
N TYR A 171 -16.74 7.39 2.23
CA TYR A 171 -15.81 6.93 1.23
C TYR A 171 -14.94 8.04 0.60
N LEU A 172 -15.59 9.07 0.05
CA LEU A 172 -14.97 10.15 -0.72
C LEU A 172 -14.23 11.16 0.17
N GLU A 173 -14.81 11.48 1.32
CA GLU A 173 -14.17 12.33 2.32
C GLU A 173 -12.86 11.70 2.78
N SER A 174 -12.86 10.39 2.99
CA SER A 174 -11.68 9.65 3.44
C SER A 174 -10.56 9.67 2.41
N VAL A 175 -10.88 9.57 1.12
CA VAL A 175 -9.87 9.73 0.04
C VAL A 175 -9.23 11.11 0.13
N THR A 176 -10.03 12.16 0.31
CA THR A 176 -9.54 13.54 0.43
C THR A 176 -8.68 13.72 1.67
N LYS A 177 -9.04 13.10 2.80
CA LYS A 177 -8.27 13.16 4.05
C LYS A 177 -6.88 12.52 3.92
N VAL A 178 -6.77 11.44 3.14
CA VAL A 178 -5.51 10.68 2.99
C VAL A 178 -4.62 11.24 1.88
N THR A 179 -5.21 11.71 0.78
CA THR A 179 -4.48 12.19 -0.41
C THR A 179 -4.26 13.70 -0.44
N ASN A 180 -5.02 14.47 0.35
CA ASN A 180 -5.14 15.93 0.23
C ASN A 180 -5.67 16.39 -1.13
N ALA A 181 -6.23 15.50 -1.94
CA ALA A 181 -6.74 15.77 -3.27
C ALA A 181 -8.26 15.51 -3.33
N ILE A 182 -8.99 16.42 -3.98
CA ILE A 182 -10.41 16.20 -4.29
C ILE A 182 -10.45 15.38 -5.58
N ILE A 183 -10.84 14.11 -5.47
CA ILE A 183 -10.90 13.20 -6.61
C ILE A 183 -12.35 13.06 -7.06
N LYS A 184 -12.59 13.31 -8.35
CA LYS A 184 -13.84 12.92 -9.00
C LYS A 184 -13.70 11.48 -9.48
N MET A 185 -14.44 10.57 -8.84
CA MET A 185 -14.39 9.15 -9.20
C MET A 185 -15.38 8.88 -10.34
N ASN A 186 -14.87 8.50 -11.50
CA ASN A 186 -15.68 8.11 -12.66
C ASN A 186 -15.74 6.58 -12.85
N GLU A 187 -14.98 5.83 -12.04
CA GLU A 187 -14.91 4.37 -12.07
C GLU A 187 -15.19 3.77 -10.69
N PRO A 188 -15.63 2.50 -10.62
CA PRO A 188 -15.72 1.77 -9.37
C PRO A 188 -14.36 1.70 -8.67
N PHE A 189 -14.39 1.84 -7.35
CA PHE A 189 -13.18 1.80 -6.57
C PHE A 189 -12.89 0.35 -6.16
N THR A 190 -12.20 -0.33 -7.06
CA THR A 190 -11.69 -1.69 -6.87
C THR A 190 -10.34 -1.65 -6.19
N TYR A 191 -9.88 -2.79 -5.66
CA TYR A 191 -8.55 -2.90 -5.09
C TYR A 191 -7.46 -2.38 -6.05
N LYS A 192 -7.49 -2.83 -7.31
CA LYS A 192 -6.56 -2.41 -8.37
C LYS A 192 -6.58 -0.90 -8.62
N ASN A 193 -7.76 -0.29 -8.72
CA ASN A 193 -7.86 1.15 -8.97
C ASN A 193 -7.39 1.97 -7.75
N SER A 194 -7.66 1.48 -6.54
CA SER A 194 -7.20 2.09 -5.29
C SER A 194 -5.68 2.16 -5.21
N LEU A 195 -5.02 1.04 -5.53
CA LEU A 195 -3.57 0.94 -5.58
C LEU A 195 -2.97 2.01 -6.49
N ASN A 196 -3.56 2.24 -7.66
CA ASN A 196 -3.11 3.27 -8.59
C ASN A 196 -3.33 4.68 -8.01
N ILE A 197 -4.50 4.95 -7.44
CA ILE A 197 -4.84 6.26 -6.88
C ILE A 197 -3.88 6.63 -5.74
N PHE A 198 -3.75 5.76 -4.73
CA PHE A 198 -2.88 6.05 -3.58
C PHE A 198 -1.40 5.97 -3.95
N GLY A 199 -1.03 5.05 -4.85
CA GLY A 199 0.33 4.97 -5.39
C GLY A 199 0.76 6.27 -6.07
N GLN A 200 -0.06 6.81 -6.97
CA GLN A 200 0.26 8.03 -7.71
C GLN A 200 0.20 9.28 -6.84
N LEU A 201 -0.84 9.43 -6.02
CA LEU A 201 -1.08 10.68 -5.29
C LEU A 201 -0.27 10.80 -3.99
N ILE A 202 0.13 9.67 -3.39
CA ILE A 202 0.81 9.66 -2.09
C ILE A 202 2.20 9.07 -2.24
N VAL A 203 2.27 7.81 -2.67
CA VAL A 203 3.52 7.04 -2.58
C VAL A 203 4.58 7.57 -3.53
N SER A 204 4.20 7.95 -4.76
CA SER A 204 5.15 8.44 -5.77
C SER A 204 5.91 9.67 -5.26
N ASN A 205 5.18 10.71 -4.85
CA ASN A 205 5.78 11.94 -4.31
C ASN A 205 6.56 11.68 -3.00
N PHE A 206 6.08 10.77 -2.15
CA PHE A 206 6.79 10.40 -0.94
C PHE A 206 8.12 9.70 -1.24
N MET A 207 8.12 8.71 -2.14
CA MET A 207 9.31 7.95 -2.52
C MET A 207 10.31 8.82 -3.26
N ASP A 208 9.88 9.72 -4.15
CA ASP A 208 10.77 10.66 -4.86
C ASP A 208 11.62 11.51 -3.91
N THR A 209 11.10 11.79 -2.70
CA THR A 209 11.78 12.65 -1.72
C THR A 209 12.46 11.89 -0.59
N LYS A 210 12.06 10.64 -0.31
CA LYS A 210 12.50 9.88 0.86
C LYS A 210 13.24 8.59 0.55
N TYR A 211 13.09 8.04 -0.65
CA TYR A 211 13.73 6.80 -1.02
C TYR A 211 15.25 6.97 -1.15
N VAL A 212 15.98 6.04 -0.53
CA VAL A 212 17.42 5.90 -0.71
C VAL A 212 17.69 4.44 -1.05
N PRO A 213 18.30 4.15 -2.21
CA PRO A 213 18.65 2.79 -2.60
C PRO A 213 19.52 2.10 -1.55
N LEU A 214 19.31 0.80 -1.37
CA LEU A 214 20.25 -0.02 -0.62
C LEU A 214 21.57 -0.11 -1.38
N LYS A 215 22.66 -0.44 -0.67
CA LYS A 215 23.95 -0.70 -1.31
C LYS A 215 23.82 -1.78 -2.39
N PRO A 216 24.64 -1.75 -3.46
CA PRO A 216 24.65 -2.80 -4.47
C PRO A 216 24.72 -4.21 -3.86
N LEU A 217 23.92 -5.13 -4.39
CA LEU A 217 23.90 -6.53 -3.94
C LEU A 217 25.10 -7.31 -4.50
N TYR A 218 25.53 -6.95 -5.70
CA TYR A 218 26.73 -7.47 -6.35
C TYR A 218 27.79 -6.38 -6.33
N TYR A 219 28.97 -6.70 -5.81
CA TYR A 219 30.14 -5.83 -5.95
C TYR A 219 30.79 -6.18 -7.29
N GLU A 220 31.13 -5.14 -8.06
CA GLU A 220 31.96 -5.28 -9.27
C GLU A 220 33.36 -5.82 -8.92
#